data_AF-A0AA35T4X2-F1
#
_entry.id   AF-A0AA35T4X2-F1
#
_cell.length_a   1.000
_cell.length_b   1.000
_cell.length_c   1.000
_cell.angle_alpha   90.00
_cell.angle_beta   90.00
_cell.angle_gamma   90.00
#
_symmetry.space_group_name_H-M   'P 1'
#
loop_
_entity.id
_entity.type
_entity.pdbx_description
1 polymer ?
#
loop_
_entity_poly.entity_id
_entity_poly.type
_entity_poly.pdbx_seq_one_letter_code
_entity_poly.pdbx_strand_id
1 'polypeptide(L)'
;MELTSAVRSGDPPSFISHLPVHQDGSCNGLQHYAALGRDWLGAKQVNLVPGDRPQDPYAGVAAMVEEQRAKDAAEGHEIAINLEGKISRKVVKQTVMTVVYGVTWVGGRLQIAKQLRGSIPDDQLWDCSAYVVGEVFRALRQSFAKARGIQDWLSASARKVSLAQRPMEWVTPLGLPVVQPYHKMYQKSVSTQLQGLNMRVAWNPSYPPDTRKQKNAMPPNFVHSLDSTHMMLTALHAHRAGISFVAVHDSYWTHACFVDTMNRICREQFVTLHNEPILSDLAQFLEHKFGDLT
;
A
#
# COMPACT_ATOMS: atom_id res chain seq x y z
N MET A 1 12.65 -4.34 -29.58
CA MET A 1 13.07 -3.31 -30.57
C MET A 1 14.33 -2.63 -30.07
N GLU A 2 14.33 -1.94 -28.92
CA GLU A 2 15.53 -1.25 -28.37
C GLU A 2 16.75 -2.16 -28.17
N LEU A 3 16.58 -3.30 -27.50
CA LEU A 3 17.68 -4.25 -27.24
C LEU A 3 18.32 -4.77 -28.55
N THR A 4 17.50 -5.04 -29.56
CA THR A 4 17.98 -5.50 -30.87
C THR A 4 18.75 -4.39 -31.58
N SER A 5 18.27 -3.14 -31.50
CA SER A 5 18.97 -1.98 -32.06
C SER A 5 20.31 -1.73 -31.37
N ALA A 6 20.37 -1.85 -30.04
CA ALA A 6 21.59 -1.70 -29.26
C ALA A 6 22.62 -2.79 -29.59
N VAL A 7 22.20 -4.06 -29.70
CA VAL A 7 23.12 -5.16 -30.07
C VAL A 7 23.62 -5.03 -31.51
N ARG A 8 22.80 -4.50 -32.42
CA ARG A 8 23.16 -4.32 -33.84
C ARG A 8 23.90 -3.01 -34.15
N SER A 9 24.10 -2.12 -33.17
CA SER A 9 24.80 -0.86 -33.39
C SER A 9 26.29 -1.03 -33.70
N GLY A 10 26.87 -2.21 -33.41
CA GLY A 10 28.30 -2.48 -33.50
C GLY A 10 29.10 -2.03 -32.28
N ASP A 11 28.58 -1.06 -31.53
CA ASP A 11 29.10 -0.59 -30.25
C ASP A 11 27.93 -0.33 -29.27
N PRO A 12 27.45 -1.36 -28.54
CA PRO A 12 26.30 -1.22 -27.65
C PRO A 12 26.46 -0.17 -26.55
N PRO A 13 27.65 0.02 -25.91
CA PRO A 13 27.86 1.07 -24.92
C PRO A 13 27.63 2.52 -25.40
N SER A 14 27.85 2.82 -26.68
CA SER A 14 27.61 4.16 -27.25
C SER A 14 26.22 4.33 -27.88
N PHE A 15 25.41 3.26 -27.91
CA PHE A 15 24.04 3.33 -28.41
C PHE A 15 23.17 4.24 -27.55
N ILE A 16 22.55 5.24 -28.18
CA ILE A 16 21.65 6.18 -27.51
C ILE A 16 20.26 5.54 -27.32
N SER A 17 19.99 5.03 -26.12
CA SER A 17 18.71 4.42 -25.75
C SER A 17 17.70 5.46 -25.28
N HIS A 18 16.51 5.46 -25.90
CA HIS A 18 15.38 6.32 -25.53
C HIS A 18 14.34 5.60 -24.66
N LEU A 19 14.41 4.26 -24.58
CA LEU A 19 13.51 3.49 -23.74
C LEU A 19 13.79 3.75 -22.24
N PRO A 20 12.79 4.21 -21.45
CA PRO A 20 12.95 4.34 -20.01
C PRO A 20 12.98 2.95 -19.34
N VAL A 21 13.84 2.81 -18.33
CA VAL A 21 13.93 1.63 -17.48
C VAL A 21 13.22 1.92 -16.16
N HIS A 22 12.26 1.07 -15.80
CA HIS A 22 11.55 1.19 -14.54
C HIS A 22 12.28 0.49 -13.39
N GLN A 23 12.20 1.07 -12.19
CA GLN A 23 12.58 0.45 -10.92
C GLN A 23 11.37 0.53 -10.00
N ASP A 24 11.04 -0.58 -9.34
CA ASP A 24 9.87 -0.68 -8.48
C ASP A 24 10.25 -1.37 -7.16
N GLY A 25 9.65 -0.91 -6.07
CA GLY A 25 9.80 -1.50 -4.75
C GLY A 25 9.08 -2.84 -4.67
N SER A 26 9.59 -3.79 -3.88
CA SER A 26 8.96 -5.11 -3.76
C SER A 26 7.61 -5.06 -3.07
N CYS A 27 7.40 -4.13 -2.14
CA CYS A 27 6.11 -3.73 -1.57
C CYS A 27 6.30 -2.43 -0.77
N ASN A 28 6.13 -1.27 -1.42
CA ASN A 28 6.45 0.03 -0.85
C ASN A 28 5.73 0.29 0.49
N GLY A 29 4.43 0.02 0.58
CA GLY A 29 3.70 0.20 1.83
C GLY A 29 4.27 -0.60 3.02
N LEU A 30 4.71 -1.84 2.81
CA LEU A 30 5.39 -2.62 3.85
C LEU A 30 6.80 -2.10 4.15
N GLN A 31 7.52 -1.58 3.15
CA GLN A 31 8.81 -0.93 3.37
C GLN A 31 8.67 0.30 4.28
N HIS A 32 7.68 1.15 4.03
CA HIS A 32 7.38 2.29 4.91
C HIS A 32 7.00 1.83 6.32
N TYR A 33 6.16 0.81 6.48
CA TYR A 33 5.84 0.30 7.83
C TYR A 33 7.04 -0.30 8.55
N ALA A 34 7.88 -1.08 7.86
CA ALA A 34 9.08 -1.66 8.44
C ALA A 34 10.07 -0.57 8.89
N ALA A 35 10.20 0.50 8.11
CA ALA A 35 11.05 1.64 8.43
C ALA A 35 10.51 2.47 9.61
N LEU A 36 9.20 2.77 9.63
CA LEU A 36 8.53 3.48 10.73
C LEU A 36 8.62 2.69 12.06
N GLY A 37 8.41 1.38 12.00
CA GLY A 37 8.44 0.51 13.18
C GLY A 37 9.83 0.02 13.59
N ARG A 38 10.88 0.36 12.80
CA ARG A 38 12.22 -0.21 12.92
C ARG A 38 12.15 -1.74 13.10
N ASP A 39 11.37 -2.39 12.24
CA ASP A 39 11.14 -3.83 12.26
C ASP A 39 12.20 -4.55 11.43
N TRP A 40 13.21 -5.13 12.08
CA TRP A 40 14.30 -5.79 11.36
C TRP A 40 13.82 -7.00 10.55
N LEU A 41 12.91 -7.81 11.10
CA LEU A 41 12.39 -9.00 10.41
C LEU A 41 11.54 -8.58 9.21
N GLY A 42 10.62 -7.63 9.41
CA GLY A 42 9.83 -7.05 8.34
C GLY A 42 10.71 -6.42 7.25
N ALA A 43 11.70 -5.62 7.64
CA ALA A 43 12.64 -4.95 6.75
C ALA A 43 13.44 -5.94 5.87
N LYS A 44 13.86 -7.07 6.44
CA LYS A 44 14.52 -8.13 5.69
C LYS A 44 13.60 -8.72 4.61
N GLN A 45 12.33 -9.00 4.95
CA GLN A 45 11.37 -9.57 3.99
C GLN A 45 11.02 -8.64 2.82
N VAL A 46 11.20 -7.33 3.00
CA VAL A 46 10.88 -6.31 1.98
C VAL A 46 12.11 -5.61 1.41
N ASN A 47 13.27 -6.26 1.49
CA ASN A 47 14.51 -5.83 0.84
C ASN A 47 15.08 -4.49 1.32
N LEU A 48 14.77 -4.08 2.56
CA LEU A 48 15.44 -2.93 3.20
C LEU A 48 16.78 -3.31 3.82
N VAL A 49 16.93 -4.58 4.21
CA VAL A 49 18.21 -5.13 4.69
C VAL A 49 18.96 -5.70 3.48
N PRO A 50 20.26 -5.40 3.30
CA PRO A 50 21.07 -5.99 2.24
C PRO A 50 21.04 -7.52 2.29
N GLY A 51 20.95 -8.16 1.13
CA GLY A 51 21.03 -9.60 0.98
C GLY A 51 21.42 -9.99 -0.43
N ASP A 52 22.02 -11.17 -0.58
CA ASP A 52 22.55 -11.66 -1.86
C ASP A 52 21.46 -11.98 -2.88
N ARG A 53 20.22 -12.18 -2.42
CA ARG A 53 19.06 -12.47 -3.25
C ARG A 53 17.86 -11.63 -2.81
N PRO A 54 17.08 -11.11 -3.77
CA PRO A 54 15.85 -10.40 -3.46
C PRO A 54 14.87 -11.34 -2.74
N GLN A 55 14.35 -10.87 -1.61
CA GLN A 55 13.25 -11.50 -0.91
C GLN A 55 11.94 -11.19 -1.62
N ASP A 56 11.00 -12.14 -1.56
CA ASP A 56 9.68 -12.00 -2.15
C ASP A 56 8.62 -12.16 -1.06
N PRO A 57 8.11 -11.06 -0.48
CA PRO A 57 7.15 -11.12 0.63
C PRO A 57 5.85 -11.82 0.20
N TYR A 58 5.51 -11.78 -1.10
CA TYR A 58 4.33 -12.44 -1.62
C TYR A 58 4.49 -13.96 -1.69
N ALA A 59 5.67 -14.42 -2.13
CA ALA A 59 5.98 -15.85 -2.12
C ALA A 59 6.07 -16.39 -0.68
N GLY A 60 6.65 -15.62 0.25
CA GLY A 60 6.69 -15.96 1.67
C GLY A 60 5.29 -16.14 2.27
N VAL A 61 4.39 -15.17 2.04
CA VAL A 61 2.99 -15.28 2.50
C VAL A 61 2.28 -16.45 1.81
N ALA A 62 2.46 -16.67 0.51
CA ALA A 62 1.86 -17.81 -0.19
C ALA A 62 2.30 -19.14 0.43
N ALA A 63 3.58 -19.28 0.78
CA ALA A 63 4.11 -20.48 1.42
C ALA A 63 3.52 -20.70 2.83
N MET A 64 3.39 -19.64 3.64
CA MET A 64 2.75 -19.74 4.96
C MET A 64 1.27 -20.15 4.86
N VAL A 65 0.56 -19.62 3.87
CA VAL A 65 -0.85 -19.96 3.63
C VAL A 65 -0.99 -21.40 3.15
N GLU A 66 -0.10 -21.85 2.26
CA GLU A 66 -0.08 -23.25 1.81
C GLU A 66 0.28 -24.23 2.93
N GLU A 67 1.22 -23.86 3.81
CA GLU A 67 1.57 -24.66 4.98
C GLU A 67 0.38 -24.83 5.93
N GLN A 68 -0.39 -23.76 6.18
CA GLN A 68 -1.61 -23.89 6.98
C GLN A 68 -2.68 -24.71 6.26
N ARG A 69 -2.90 -24.46 4.97
CA ARG A 69 -3.86 -25.23 4.17
C ARG A 69 -3.56 -26.73 4.22
N ALA A 70 -2.29 -27.11 4.15
CA ALA A 70 -1.88 -28.51 4.26
C ALA A 70 -2.21 -29.13 5.64
N LYS A 71 -2.07 -28.36 6.73
CA LYS A 71 -2.47 -28.81 8.09
C LYS A 71 -3.99 -29.00 8.18
N ASP A 72 -4.76 -28.02 7.73
CA ASP A 72 -6.22 -28.07 7.80
C ASP A 72 -6.78 -29.19 6.89
N ALA A 73 -6.13 -29.44 5.74
CA ALA A 73 -6.47 -30.55 4.86
C ALA A 73 -6.20 -31.92 5.52
N ALA A 74 -5.11 -32.06 6.26
CA ALA A 74 -4.80 -33.28 7.03
C ALA A 74 -5.80 -33.51 8.18
N GLU A 75 -6.40 -32.46 8.71
CA GLU A 75 -7.50 -32.50 9.69
C GLU A 75 -8.88 -32.78 9.06
N GLY A 76 -8.95 -32.94 7.73
CA GLY A 76 -10.16 -33.28 6.99
C GLY A 76 -11.02 -32.07 6.57
N HIS A 77 -10.46 -30.86 6.58
CA HIS A 77 -11.20 -29.66 6.16
C HIS A 77 -11.36 -29.62 4.63
N GLU A 78 -12.57 -29.90 4.13
CA GLU A 78 -12.86 -30.03 2.69
C GLU A 78 -12.39 -28.84 1.83
N ILE A 79 -12.63 -27.60 2.30
CA ILE A 79 -12.20 -26.39 1.59
C ILE A 79 -10.67 -26.37 1.41
N ALA A 80 -9.93 -26.82 2.42
CA ALA A 80 -8.47 -26.83 2.38
C ALA A 80 -7.95 -27.90 1.41
N ILE A 81 -8.62 -29.05 1.33
CA ILE A 81 -8.32 -30.11 0.35
C ILE A 81 -8.54 -29.58 -1.08
N ASN A 82 -9.68 -28.94 -1.35
CA ASN A 82 -10.00 -28.42 -2.69
C ASN A 82 -9.06 -27.31 -3.18
N LEU A 83 -8.36 -26.65 -2.25
CA LEU A 83 -7.38 -25.60 -2.52
C LEU A 83 -5.97 -26.12 -2.82
N GLU A 84 -5.73 -27.43 -2.75
CA GLU A 84 -4.40 -28.01 -2.98
C GLU A 84 -3.81 -27.61 -4.35
N GLY A 85 -2.60 -27.05 -4.34
CA GLY A 85 -1.90 -26.58 -5.53
C GLY A 85 -2.52 -25.33 -6.19
N LYS A 86 -3.56 -24.73 -5.61
CA LYS A 86 -4.22 -23.51 -6.15
C LYS A 86 -3.68 -22.23 -5.53
N ILE A 87 -3.00 -22.31 -4.39
CA ILE A 87 -2.45 -21.15 -3.67
C ILE A 87 -1.08 -20.81 -4.28
N SER A 88 -1.03 -19.71 -5.03
CA SER A 88 0.19 -19.23 -5.66
C SER A 88 0.49 -17.80 -5.29
N ARG A 89 1.75 -17.37 -5.54
CA ARG A 89 2.16 -15.97 -5.42
C ARG A 89 1.19 -15.02 -6.12
N LYS A 90 0.72 -15.37 -7.32
CA LYS A 90 -0.22 -14.54 -8.11
C LYS A 90 -1.55 -14.34 -7.39
N VAL A 91 -2.07 -15.38 -6.74
CA VAL A 91 -3.35 -15.33 -6.02
C VAL A 91 -3.27 -14.39 -4.82
N VAL A 92 -2.20 -14.47 -4.03
CA VAL A 92 -2.07 -13.68 -2.80
C VAL A 92 -1.49 -12.28 -3.03
N LYS A 93 -0.74 -12.05 -4.12
CA LYS A 93 0.00 -10.80 -4.37
C LYS A 93 -0.90 -9.56 -4.22
N GLN A 94 -2.05 -9.55 -4.90
CA GLN A 94 -2.93 -8.39 -4.89
C GLN A 94 -3.47 -8.09 -3.48
N THR A 95 -3.83 -9.12 -2.73
CA THR A 95 -4.35 -8.97 -1.36
C THR A 95 -3.26 -8.50 -0.42
N VAL A 96 -2.07 -9.11 -0.45
CA VAL A 96 -0.92 -8.66 0.35
C VAL A 96 -0.57 -7.20 0.07
N MET A 97 -0.50 -6.83 -1.22
CA MET A 97 -0.19 -5.47 -1.65
C MET A 97 -1.23 -4.45 -1.20
N THR A 98 -2.52 -4.80 -1.18
CA THR A 98 -3.60 -3.83 -0.91
C THR A 98 -4.05 -3.78 0.54
N VAL A 99 -3.76 -4.82 1.35
CA VAL A 99 -4.05 -4.82 2.80
C VAL A 99 -3.26 -3.74 3.53
N VAL A 100 -2.00 -3.50 3.14
CA VAL A 100 -1.23 -2.36 3.69
C VAL A 100 -1.82 -1.01 3.32
N TYR A 101 -2.57 -0.96 2.22
CA TYR A 101 -3.34 0.19 1.79
C TYR A 101 -4.82 0.11 2.20
N GLY A 102 -5.12 -0.58 3.31
CA GLY A 102 -6.43 -0.49 3.98
C GLY A 102 -7.54 -1.33 3.37
N VAL A 103 -7.23 -2.28 2.47
CA VAL A 103 -8.22 -3.26 2.03
C VAL A 103 -8.71 -4.10 3.21
N THR A 104 -10.04 -4.22 3.31
CA THR A 104 -10.71 -5.03 4.33
C THR A 104 -10.83 -6.48 3.89
N TRP A 105 -11.19 -7.37 4.80
CA TRP A 105 -11.42 -8.78 4.51
C TRP A 105 -12.36 -9.01 3.32
N VAL A 106 -13.46 -8.24 3.22
CA VAL A 106 -14.41 -8.33 2.11
C VAL A 106 -13.76 -7.96 0.78
N GLY A 107 -12.99 -6.87 0.76
CA GLY A 107 -12.27 -6.44 -0.45
C GLY A 107 -11.17 -7.43 -0.84
N GLY A 108 -10.42 -7.93 0.13
CA GLY A 108 -9.38 -8.94 -0.08
C GLY A 108 -9.95 -10.23 -0.65
N ARG A 109 -11.08 -10.70 -0.11
CA ARG A 109 -11.78 -11.89 -0.62
C ARG A 109 -12.18 -11.73 -2.08
N LEU A 110 -12.73 -10.58 -2.46
CA LEU A 110 -13.10 -10.31 -3.86
C LEU A 110 -11.89 -10.34 -4.80
N GLN A 111 -10.72 -9.86 -4.34
CA GLN A 111 -9.48 -9.93 -5.10
C GLN A 111 -9.02 -11.37 -5.27
N ILE A 112 -9.05 -12.18 -4.21
CA ILE A 112 -8.69 -13.60 -4.25
C ILE A 112 -9.66 -14.38 -5.14
N ALA A 113 -10.96 -14.17 -4.98
CA ALA A 113 -11.98 -14.79 -5.81
C ALA A 113 -11.76 -14.48 -7.31
N LYS A 114 -11.35 -13.26 -7.64
CA LYS A 114 -10.98 -12.89 -9.01
C LYS A 114 -9.78 -13.69 -9.53
N GLN A 115 -8.78 -13.98 -8.70
CA GLN A 115 -7.60 -14.76 -9.09
C GLN A 115 -7.85 -16.27 -9.12
N LEU A 116 -8.74 -16.78 -8.28
CA LEU A 116 -9.11 -18.22 -8.23
C LEU A 116 -10.16 -18.61 -9.26
N ARG A 117 -10.88 -17.65 -9.86
CA ARG A 117 -11.89 -17.92 -10.88
C ARG A 117 -11.32 -18.76 -12.03
N GLY A 118 -12.05 -19.81 -12.41
CA GLY A 118 -11.63 -20.77 -13.45
C GLY A 118 -10.64 -21.84 -12.97
N SER A 119 -10.11 -21.72 -11.75
CA SER A 119 -9.24 -22.76 -11.15
C SER A 119 -9.98 -23.69 -10.18
N ILE A 120 -11.16 -23.26 -9.71
CA ILE A 120 -12.04 -23.92 -8.73
C ILE A 120 -13.49 -23.74 -9.23
N PRO A 121 -14.40 -24.70 -8.98
CA PRO A 121 -15.83 -24.54 -9.26
C PRO A 121 -16.45 -23.26 -8.69
N ASP A 122 -17.38 -22.64 -9.42
CA ASP A 122 -17.95 -21.34 -9.06
C ASP A 122 -18.80 -21.38 -7.77
N ASP A 123 -19.42 -22.52 -7.47
CA ASP A 123 -20.17 -22.78 -6.25
C ASP A 123 -19.27 -22.77 -5.00
N GLN A 124 -18.02 -23.21 -5.14
CA GLN A 124 -17.04 -23.25 -4.04
C GLN A 124 -16.14 -22.00 -3.97
N LEU A 125 -16.16 -21.16 -5.01
CA LEU A 125 -15.27 -20.00 -5.13
C LEU A 125 -15.40 -19.05 -3.94
N TRP A 126 -16.63 -18.87 -3.43
CA TRP A 126 -16.89 -17.98 -2.32
C TRP A 126 -16.19 -18.45 -1.03
N ASP A 127 -16.36 -19.72 -0.67
CA ASP A 127 -15.83 -20.28 0.57
C ASP A 127 -14.31 -20.50 0.48
N CYS A 128 -13.82 -20.97 -0.67
CA CYS A 128 -12.38 -21.07 -0.94
C CYS A 128 -11.70 -19.71 -0.84
N SER A 129 -12.27 -18.67 -1.46
CA SER A 129 -11.70 -17.32 -1.37
C SER A 129 -11.76 -16.75 0.06
N ALA A 130 -12.82 -17.06 0.82
CA ALA A 130 -13.00 -16.66 2.21
C ALA A 130 -11.92 -17.27 3.12
N TYR A 131 -11.65 -18.57 2.95
CA TYR A 131 -10.59 -19.28 3.65
C TYR A 131 -9.21 -18.66 3.36
N VAL A 132 -8.85 -18.52 2.08
CA VAL A 132 -7.52 -18.01 1.69
C VAL A 132 -7.33 -16.56 2.16
N VAL A 133 -8.35 -15.69 2.11
CA VAL A 133 -8.19 -14.32 2.63
C VAL A 133 -8.01 -14.32 4.15
N GLY A 134 -8.67 -15.23 4.89
CA GLY A 134 -8.47 -15.41 6.32
C GLY A 134 -7.01 -15.73 6.64
N GLU A 135 -6.46 -16.71 5.91
CA GLU A 135 -5.08 -17.15 6.08
C GLU A 135 -4.06 -16.09 5.65
N VAL A 136 -4.30 -15.36 4.56
CA VAL A 136 -3.44 -14.23 4.17
C VAL A 136 -3.39 -13.17 5.27
N PHE A 137 -4.54 -12.80 5.85
CA PHE A 137 -4.57 -11.83 6.94
C PHE A 137 -3.86 -12.36 8.20
N ARG A 138 -3.96 -13.67 8.49
CA ARG A 138 -3.27 -14.30 9.61
C ARG A 138 -1.75 -14.31 9.41
N ALA A 139 -1.28 -14.69 8.23
CA ALA A 139 0.14 -14.69 7.87
C ALA A 139 0.76 -13.28 7.93
N LEU A 140 0.04 -12.26 7.45
CA LEU A 140 0.49 -10.86 7.52
C LEU A 140 0.58 -10.36 8.97
N ARG A 141 -0.36 -10.73 9.84
CA ARG A 141 -0.30 -10.36 11.27
C ARG A 141 0.90 -10.96 11.98
N GLN A 142 1.25 -12.21 11.64
CA GLN A 142 2.43 -12.88 12.21
C GLN A 142 3.74 -12.27 11.69
N SER A 143 3.81 -11.98 10.38
CA SER A 143 5.04 -11.49 9.75
C SER A 143 5.33 -10.01 9.99
N PHE A 144 4.29 -9.19 10.23
CA PHE A 144 4.41 -7.73 10.34
C PHE A 144 3.70 -7.17 11.58
N ALA A 145 3.98 -7.73 12.75
CA ALA A 145 3.34 -7.34 14.01
C ALA A 145 3.53 -5.84 14.35
N LYS A 146 4.73 -5.29 14.12
CA LYS A 146 4.98 -3.86 14.37
C LYS A 146 4.19 -2.95 13.42
N ALA A 147 4.12 -3.31 12.14
CA ALA A 147 3.29 -2.60 11.16
C ALA A 147 1.83 -2.56 11.61
N ARG A 148 1.33 -3.67 12.16
CA ARG A 148 -0.03 -3.76 12.69
C ARG A 148 -0.26 -2.83 13.88
N GLY A 149 0.68 -2.76 14.82
CA GLY A 149 0.62 -1.82 15.93
C GLY A 149 0.50 -0.36 15.46
N ILE A 150 1.25 0.03 14.43
CA ILE A 150 1.17 1.37 13.83
C ILE A 150 -0.19 1.61 13.17
N GLN A 151 -0.69 0.64 12.38
CA GLN A 151 -2.02 0.74 11.78
C GLN A 151 -3.14 0.91 12.81
N ASP A 152 -3.09 0.12 13.88
CA ASP A 152 -4.10 0.16 14.94
C ASP A 152 -4.04 1.50 15.70
N TRP A 153 -2.85 2.02 15.97
CA TRP A 153 -2.66 3.36 16.54
C TRP A 153 -3.23 4.45 15.62
N LEU A 154 -2.87 4.47 14.33
CA LEU A 154 -3.38 5.43 13.35
C LEU A 154 -4.92 5.40 13.25
N SER A 155 -5.50 4.21 13.15
CA SER A 155 -6.95 4.02 13.12
C SER A 155 -7.63 4.45 14.42
N ALA A 156 -7.04 4.17 15.58
CA ALA A 156 -7.58 4.59 16.88
C ALA A 156 -7.56 6.11 17.02
N SER A 157 -6.47 6.77 16.63
CA SER A 157 -6.33 8.23 16.64
C SER A 157 -7.37 8.89 15.73
N ALA A 158 -7.50 8.43 14.48
CA ALA A 158 -8.51 8.97 13.55
C ALA A 158 -9.95 8.76 14.03
N ARG A 159 -10.23 7.65 14.74
CA ARG A 159 -11.53 7.44 15.38
C ARG A 159 -11.80 8.51 16.45
N LYS A 160 -10.84 8.79 17.32
CA LYS A 160 -11.00 9.80 18.39
C LYS A 160 -11.23 11.20 17.81
N VAL A 161 -10.41 11.62 16.85
CA VAL A 161 -10.54 12.90 16.16
C VAL A 161 -11.91 13.03 15.48
N SER A 162 -12.36 11.98 14.80
CA SER A 162 -13.68 11.98 14.16
C SER A 162 -14.84 12.01 15.16
N LEU A 163 -14.71 11.41 16.35
CA LEU A 163 -15.74 11.47 17.39
C LEU A 163 -15.87 12.91 17.94
N ALA A 164 -14.76 13.65 18.02
CA ALA A 164 -14.74 15.08 18.30
C ALA A 164 -15.27 15.97 17.15
N GLN A 165 -15.94 15.38 16.15
CA GLN A 165 -16.54 16.08 15.00
C GLN A 165 -15.54 16.82 14.12
N ARG A 166 -14.27 16.42 14.11
CA ARG A 166 -13.23 16.97 13.22
C ARG A 166 -12.77 15.92 12.20
N PRO A 167 -12.49 16.29 10.94
CA PRO A 167 -11.84 15.38 10.01
C PRO A 167 -10.39 15.16 10.42
N MET A 168 -9.85 13.98 10.08
CA MET A 168 -8.45 13.68 10.32
C MET A 168 -7.57 14.49 9.37
N GLU A 169 -6.51 15.10 9.90
CA GLU A 169 -5.54 15.85 9.13
C GLU A 169 -4.13 15.70 9.71
N TRP A 170 -3.13 15.92 8.87
CA TRP A 170 -1.71 15.93 9.22
C TRP A 170 -0.92 16.76 8.21
N VAL A 171 0.38 16.92 8.46
CA VAL A 171 1.30 17.57 7.52
C VAL A 171 2.36 16.53 7.13
N THR A 172 2.63 16.41 5.83
CA THR A 172 3.72 15.54 5.34
C THR A 172 5.08 16.08 5.76
N PRO A 173 6.15 15.27 5.76
CA PRO A 173 7.51 15.76 6.02
C PRO A 173 7.99 16.88 5.07
N LEU A 174 7.36 17.02 3.88
CA LEU A 174 7.61 18.14 2.96
C LEU A 174 6.77 19.40 3.25
N GLY A 175 6.00 19.43 4.33
CA GLY A 175 5.16 20.58 4.70
C GLY A 175 3.81 20.65 3.98
N LEU A 176 3.43 19.65 3.17
CA LEU A 176 2.12 19.61 2.52
C LEU A 176 1.03 19.20 3.53
N PRO A 177 0.00 20.02 3.79
CA PRO A 177 -1.13 19.64 4.63
C PRO A 177 -2.04 18.64 3.91
N VAL A 178 -2.45 17.61 4.64
CA VAL A 178 -3.35 16.55 4.16
C VAL A 178 -4.58 16.51 5.05
N VAL A 179 -5.77 16.57 4.44
CA VAL A 179 -7.06 16.50 5.15
C VAL A 179 -7.90 15.39 4.54
N GLN A 180 -8.45 14.51 5.36
CA GLN A 180 -9.37 13.47 4.90
C GLN A 180 -10.76 14.04 4.60
N PRO A 181 -11.25 13.99 3.35
CA PRO A 181 -12.50 14.63 2.96
C PRO A 181 -13.76 13.81 3.33
N TYR A 182 -13.61 12.75 4.14
CA TYR A 182 -14.68 11.78 4.38
C TYR A 182 -15.72 12.29 5.40
N HIS A 183 -16.80 12.84 4.86
CA HIS A 183 -17.96 13.32 5.62
C HIS A 183 -19.18 12.45 5.33
N LYS A 184 -20.19 12.49 6.21
CA LYS A 184 -21.47 11.82 5.96
C LYS A 184 -22.12 12.42 4.70
N MET A 185 -22.66 11.56 3.86
CA MET A 185 -23.38 11.98 2.66
C MET A 185 -24.87 12.11 2.99
N TYR A 186 -25.47 13.22 2.58
CA TYR A 186 -26.91 13.45 2.69
C TYR A 186 -27.51 13.51 1.29
N GLN A 187 -28.67 12.87 1.13
CA GLN A 187 -29.47 13.01 -0.08
C GLN A 187 -30.36 14.23 0.06
N LYS A 188 -30.30 15.12 -0.92
CA LYS A 188 -31.22 16.26 -1.03
C LYS A 188 -32.20 15.94 -2.16
N SER A 189 -33.47 15.81 -1.81
CA SER A 189 -34.54 15.78 -2.81
C SER A 189 -34.83 17.20 -3.27
N VAL A 190 -34.73 17.44 -4.57
CA VAL A 190 -35.01 18.71 -5.21
C VAL A 190 -36.19 18.51 -6.13
N SER A 191 -37.33 19.11 -5.79
CA SER A 191 -38.47 19.14 -6.69
C SER A 191 -38.19 20.12 -7.82
N THR A 192 -38.26 19.64 -9.06
CA THR A 192 -38.20 20.48 -10.27
C THR A 192 -39.57 20.48 -10.94
N GLN A 193 -39.80 21.34 -11.94
CA GLN A 193 -41.06 21.37 -12.66
C GLN A 193 -41.36 20.07 -13.45
N LEU A 194 -40.33 19.26 -13.75
CA LEU A 194 -40.48 18.01 -14.50
C LEU A 194 -40.59 16.78 -13.59
N GLN A 195 -39.79 16.72 -12.52
CA GLN A 195 -39.75 15.59 -11.60
C GLN A 195 -39.01 15.93 -10.29
N GLY A 196 -39.18 15.08 -9.27
CA GLY A 196 -38.32 15.10 -8.08
C GLY A 196 -36.97 14.45 -8.37
N LEU A 197 -35.88 15.19 -8.15
CA LEU A 197 -34.51 14.70 -8.30
C LEU A 197 -33.91 14.41 -6.92
N ASN A 198 -33.49 13.17 -6.69
CA ASN A 198 -32.72 12.82 -5.50
C ASN A 198 -31.23 12.99 -5.77
N MET A 199 -30.69 14.16 -5.42
CA MET A 199 -29.27 14.43 -5.60
C MET A 199 -28.47 14.01 -4.37
N ARG A 200 -27.35 13.32 -4.58
CA ARG A 200 -26.36 13.10 -3.54
C ARG A 200 -25.41 14.28 -3.52
N VAL A 201 -25.36 15.02 -2.40
CA VAL A 201 -24.34 16.04 -2.20
C VAL A 201 -23.04 15.30 -1.91
N ALA A 202 -22.12 15.28 -2.89
CA ALA A 202 -20.94 14.42 -2.87
C ALA A 202 -19.90 14.85 -1.83
N TRP A 203 -19.80 16.16 -1.54
CA TRP A 203 -18.90 16.71 -0.55
C TRP A 203 -19.47 17.99 0.06
N ASN A 204 -19.48 18.07 1.39
CA ASN A 204 -19.78 19.28 2.14
C ASN A 204 -18.99 19.26 3.45
N PRO A 205 -18.04 20.19 3.66
CA PRO A 205 -17.18 20.22 4.85
C PRO A 205 -17.94 20.58 6.13
N SER A 206 -19.16 21.11 6.03
CA SER A 206 -20.03 21.38 7.18
C SER A 206 -20.73 20.12 7.71
N TYR A 207 -20.70 19.01 6.99
CA TYR A 207 -21.28 17.75 7.47
C TYR A 207 -20.37 17.07 8.47
N PRO A 208 -20.91 16.30 9.42
CA PRO A 208 -20.08 15.58 10.37
C PRO A 208 -19.20 14.54 9.65
N PRO A 209 -17.96 14.32 10.11
CA PRO A 209 -17.08 13.29 9.57
C PRO A 209 -17.72 11.90 9.62
N ASP A 210 -17.47 11.08 8.59
CA ASP A 210 -17.84 9.65 8.61
C ASP A 210 -16.75 8.88 9.38
N THR A 211 -17.00 8.61 10.66
CA THR A 211 -16.05 7.94 11.56
C THR A 211 -15.54 6.61 11.03
N ARG A 212 -16.37 5.85 10.32
CA ARG A 212 -15.95 4.55 9.76
C ARG A 212 -14.94 4.77 8.65
N LYS A 213 -15.20 5.72 7.74
CA LYS A 213 -14.28 6.03 6.63
C LYS A 213 -12.99 6.69 7.12
N GLN A 214 -13.08 7.66 8.03
CA GLN A 214 -11.92 8.33 8.63
C GLN A 214 -10.96 7.32 9.27
N LYS A 215 -11.48 6.48 10.18
CA LYS A 215 -10.70 5.41 10.84
C LYS A 215 -10.00 4.47 9.84
N ASN A 216 -10.74 3.97 8.85
CA ASN A 216 -10.25 2.94 7.94
C ASN A 216 -9.28 3.49 6.89
N ALA A 217 -9.44 4.76 6.51
CA ALA A 217 -8.61 5.41 5.50
C ALA A 217 -7.36 6.07 6.08
N MET A 218 -7.26 6.26 7.40
CA MET A 218 -6.09 6.91 7.99
C MET A 218 -4.78 6.15 7.72
N PRO A 219 -4.65 4.84 8.03
CA PRO A 219 -3.43 4.11 7.72
C PRO A 219 -3.00 4.17 6.24
N PRO A 220 -3.87 3.89 5.25
CA PRO A 220 -3.47 3.96 3.85
C PRO A 220 -3.11 5.35 3.37
N ASN A 221 -3.90 6.37 3.72
CA ASN A 221 -3.62 7.72 3.25
C ASN A 221 -2.32 8.25 3.86
N PHE A 222 -2.01 7.87 5.10
CA PHE A 222 -0.76 8.24 5.74
C PHE A 222 0.45 7.61 5.02
N VAL A 223 0.40 6.30 4.74
CA VAL A 223 1.46 5.62 3.99
C VAL A 223 1.60 6.19 2.57
N HIS A 224 0.49 6.40 1.86
CA HIS A 224 0.52 7.05 0.54
C HIS A 224 1.12 8.47 0.58
N SER A 225 0.91 9.21 1.67
CA SER A 225 1.54 10.52 1.83
C SER A 225 3.06 10.41 2.02
N LEU A 226 3.56 9.33 2.62
CA LEU A 226 4.99 9.03 2.72
C LEU A 226 5.57 8.50 1.40
N ASP A 227 4.85 7.61 0.70
CA ASP A 227 5.20 7.15 -0.66
C ASP A 227 5.39 8.37 -1.58
N SER A 228 4.41 9.29 -1.56
CA SER A 228 4.45 10.52 -2.35
C SER A 228 5.61 11.44 -1.92
N THR A 229 5.87 11.55 -0.62
CA THR A 229 6.98 12.36 -0.11
C THR A 229 8.32 11.82 -0.58
N HIS A 230 8.52 10.51 -0.50
CA HIS A 230 9.75 9.85 -0.95
C HIS A 230 9.96 10.00 -2.46
N MET A 231 8.91 9.85 -3.26
CA MET A 231 8.93 10.10 -4.70
C MET A 231 9.34 11.55 -5.00
N MET A 232 8.72 12.53 -4.34
CA MET A 232 9.03 13.95 -4.55
C MET A 232 10.48 14.29 -4.17
N LEU A 233 10.98 13.80 -3.04
CA LEU A 233 12.39 13.95 -2.64
C LEU A 233 13.33 13.33 -3.68
N THR A 234 13.03 12.11 -4.12
CA THR A 234 13.82 11.41 -5.14
C THR A 234 13.84 12.21 -6.45
N ALA A 235 12.69 12.72 -6.90
CA ALA A 235 12.58 13.53 -8.12
C ALA A 235 13.40 14.83 -8.03
N LEU A 236 13.35 15.54 -6.91
CA LEU A 236 14.12 16.77 -6.70
C LEU A 236 15.63 16.52 -6.76
N HIS A 237 16.09 15.46 -6.10
CA HIS A 237 17.51 15.09 -6.10
C HIS A 237 17.97 14.51 -7.45
N ALA A 238 17.10 13.77 -8.14
CA ALA A 238 17.33 13.32 -9.50
C ALA A 238 17.51 14.50 -10.46
N HIS A 239 16.63 15.50 -10.37
CA HIS A 239 16.75 16.72 -11.17
C HIS A 239 18.07 17.48 -10.90
N ARG A 240 18.46 17.62 -9.63
CA ARG A 240 19.76 18.23 -9.23
C ARG A 240 20.97 17.47 -9.76
N ALA A 241 20.86 16.15 -9.90
CA ALA A 241 21.88 15.29 -10.48
C ALA A 241 21.89 15.31 -12.02
N GLY A 242 21.00 16.09 -12.66
CA GLY A 242 20.91 16.19 -14.12
C GLY A 242 20.29 14.97 -14.80
N ILE A 243 19.57 14.12 -14.05
CA ILE A 243 18.93 12.91 -14.62
C ILE A 243 17.44 13.16 -14.87
N SER A 244 16.93 12.64 -15.99
CA SER A 244 15.50 12.62 -16.27
C SER A 244 14.80 11.62 -15.36
N PHE A 245 13.72 12.04 -14.72
CA PHE A 245 12.96 11.23 -13.78
C PHE A 245 11.47 11.34 -14.08
N VAL A 246 10.79 10.19 -14.13
CA VAL A 246 9.33 10.09 -14.17
C VAL A 246 8.91 9.05 -13.16
N ALA A 247 7.77 9.24 -12.51
CA ALA A 247 7.22 8.25 -11.61
C ALA A 247 5.78 7.91 -11.99
N VAL A 248 5.46 6.62 -11.93
CA VAL A 248 4.09 6.11 -11.93
C VAL A 248 3.86 5.53 -10.55
N HIS A 249 3.38 6.37 -9.63
CA HIS A 249 3.33 6.07 -8.20
C HIS A 249 4.69 5.60 -7.68
N ASP A 250 4.81 4.31 -7.37
CA ASP A 250 5.95 3.67 -6.75
C ASP A 250 6.97 3.08 -7.75
N SER A 251 6.69 3.21 -9.05
CA SER A 251 7.60 2.84 -10.12
C SER A 251 8.35 4.06 -10.67
N TYR A 252 9.67 4.11 -10.48
CA TYR A 252 10.55 5.23 -10.85
C TYR A 252 11.32 4.92 -12.12
N TRP A 253 11.27 5.85 -13.08
CA TRP A 253 11.72 5.62 -14.45
C TRP A 253 12.80 6.65 -14.81
N THR A 254 13.85 6.17 -15.45
CA THR A 254 14.93 7.00 -16.01
C THR A 254 15.56 6.31 -17.23
N HIS A 255 16.52 6.95 -17.89
CA HIS A 255 17.29 6.30 -18.96
C HIS A 255 18.20 5.20 -18.41
N ALA A 256 18.44 4.15 -19.20
CA ALA A 256 19.23 2.99 -18.78
C ALA A 256 20.60 3.35 -18.18
N CYS A 257 21.28 4.37 -18.71
CA CYS A 257 22.58 4.83 -18.22
C CYS A 257 22.54 5.51 -16.84
N PHE A 258 21.37 5.93 -16.36
CA PHE A 258 21.19 6.63 -15.08
C PHE A 258 20.51 5.77 -14.01
N VAL A 259 20.20 4.51 -14.31
CA VAL A 259 19.51 3.60 -13.36
C VAL A 259 20.27 3.49 -12.04
N ASP A 260 21.59 3.32 -12.07
CA ASP A 260 22.41 3.20 -10.86
C ASP A 260 22.42 4.50 -10.03
N THR A 261 22.52 5.64 -10.70
CA THR A 261 22.45 6.97 -10.06
C THR A 261 21.09 7.18 -9.42
N MET A 262 19.99 6.88 -10.12
CA MET A 262 18.63 6.97 -9.59
C MET A 262 18.44 6.03 -8.39
N ASN A 263 18.94 4.80 -8.49
CA ASN A 263 18.88 3.80 -7.43
C ASN A 263 19.63 4.23 -6.16
N ARG A 264 20.78 4.89 -6.32
CA ARG A 264 21.50 5.51 -5.20
C ARG A 264 20.68 6.62 -4.56
N ILE A 265 20.19 7.58 -5.36
CA ILE A 265 19.38 8.70 -4.87
C ILE A 265 18.12 8.20 -4.16
N CYS A 266 17.40 7.23 -4.73
CA CYS A 266 16.21 6.63 -4.15
C CYS A 266 16.46 6.11 -2.73
N ARG A 267 17.54 5.35 -2.53
CA ARG A 267 17.91 4.81 -1.20
C ARG A 267 18.32 5.90 -0.23
N GLU A 268 19.12 6.87 -0.68
CA GLU A 268 19.51 8.03 0.14
C GLU A 268 18.28 8.80 0.62
N GLN A 269 17.32 9.09 -0.26
CA GLN A 269 16.12 9.83 0.10
C GLN A 269 15.16 9.02 0.99
N PHE A 270 15.11 7.69 0.84
CA PHE A 270 14.35 6.85 1.76
C PHE A 270 14.92 6.91 3.18
N VAL A 271 16.26 6.84 3.32
CA VAL A 271 16.95 6.96 4.61
C VAL A 271 16.77 8.36 5.19
N THR A 272 16.94 9.42 4.40
CA THR A 272 16.72 10.81 4.84
C THR A 272 15.31 10.98 5.40
N LEU A 273 14.28 10.55 4.66
CA LEU A 273 12.89 10.63 5.09
C LEU A 273 12.65 9.89 6.40
N HIS A 274 13.06 8.62 6.49
CA HIS A 274 12.80 7.78 7.66
C HIS A 274 13.78 8.00 8.81
N ASN A 275 14.77 8.88 8.68
CA ASN A 275 15.58 9.35 9.81
C ASN A 275 14.86 10.42 10.63
N GLU A 276 13.85 11.08 10.07
CA GLU A 276 12.98 11.97 10.82
C GLU A 276 12.09 11.18 11.78
N PRO A 277 11.74 11.75 12.95
CA PRO A 277 10.88 11.10 13.94
C PRO A 277 9.39 11.18 13.55
N ILE A 278 9.05 10.73 12.33
CA ILE A 278 7.76 10.90 11.66
C ILE A 278 6.54 10.58 12.57
N LEU A 279 6.59 9.44 13.28
CA LEU A 279 5.47 9.03 14.15
C LEU A 279 5.34 9.93 15.39
N SER A 280 6.46 10.38 15.94
CA SER A 280 6.48 11.29 17.08
C SER A 280 6.02 12.69 16.68
N ASP A 281 6.43 13.18 15.52
CA ASP A 281 5.99 14.47 14.98
C ASP A 281 4.49 14.45 14.67
N LEU A 282 4.00 13.35 14.10
CA LEU A 282 2.56 13.15 13.91
C LEU A 282 1.83 13.15 15.26
N ALA A 283 2.32 12.44 16.27
CA ALA A 283 1.70 12.41 17.59
C ALA A 283 1.61 13.82 18.21
N GLN A 284 2.71 14.58 18.19
CA GLN A 284 2.76 15.96 18.68
C GLN A 284 1.81 16.87 17.91
N PHE A 285 1.75 16.75 16.58
CA PHE A 285 0.81 17.50 15.76
C PHE A 285 -0.64 17.21 16.16
N LEU A 286 -0.99 15.94 16.35
CA LEU A 286 -2.35 15.55 16.74
C LEU A 286 -2.70 16.04 18.15
N GLU A 287 -1.77 15.96 19.09
CA GLU A 287 -1.94 16.50 20.45
C GLU A 287 -2.12 18.02 20.43
N HIS A 288 -1.27 18.75 19.71
CA HIS A 288 -1.38 20.21 19.61
C HIS A 288 -2.69 20.64 18.93
N LYS A 289 -3.12 19.94 17.89
CA LYS A 289 -4.30 20.34 17.09
C LYS A 289 -5.63 19.86 17.68
N PHE A 290 -5.62 18.71 18.35
CA PHE A 290 -6.84 18.02 18.78
C PHE A 290 -6.86 17.68 20.28
N GLY A 291 -5.78 17.94 21.03
CA GLY A 291 -5.66 17.57 22.44
C GLY A 291 -6.68 18.25 23.35
N ASP A 292 -7.06 19.48 23.02
CA ASP A 292 -8.07 20.25 23.78
C ASP A 292 -9.51 19.88 23.42
N LEU A 293 -9.72 18.96 22.48
CA LEU A 293 -11.04 18.47 22.08
C LEU A 293 -11.50 17.35 23.01
N THR A 294 -11.72 17.68 24.28
CA THR A 294 -12.46 16.84 25.24
C THR A 294 -13.91 17.28 25.35
#